data_AF-A0A2T6KGY0-F1
#
_entry.id   AF-A0A2T6KGY0-F1
#
_cell.length_a   1.000
_cell.length_b   1.000
_cell.length_c   1.000
_cell.angle_alpha   90.00
_cell.angle_beta   90.00
_cell.angle_gamma   90.00
#
_symmetry.space_group_name_H-M   'P 1'
#
loop_
_entity.id
_entity.type
_entity.pdbx_description
1 polymer ?
#
loop_
_entity_poly.entity_id
_entity_poly.type
_entity_poly.pdbx_seq_one_letter_code
_entity_poly.pdbx_strand_id
1 'polypeptide(L)'
;MNEKHNALTEFLHLTEKIHHQAKAVHSKMEDNDNERLEAIQSLFDKRQQIIEQMESFLQQANFGWTGEDRLVIEQLKEIEQSLQPLMNNLHKSFLSQMNRITQTKQVSTKYMGAYQNMATEGSFIDKRK
;
A
#
# COMPACT_ATOMS: atom_id res chain seq x y z
N MET A 1 -14.56 7.07 30.66
CA MET A 1 -14.69 7.56 29.26
C MET A 1 -15.78 6.78 28.55
N ASN A 2 -16.51 7.42 27.63
CA ASN A 2 -17.54 6.76 26.81
C ASN A 2 -16.87 5.93 25.69
N GLU A 3 -17.44 4.77 25.33
CA GLU A 3 -16.93 3.86 24.29
C GLU A 3 -16.62 4.56 22.96
N LYS A 4 -17.47 5.51 22.55
CA LYS A 4 -17.24 6.34 21.35
C LYS A 4 -15.94 7.14 21.42
N HIS A 5 -15.66 7.74 22.57
CA HIS A 5 -14.44 8.53 22.78
C HIS A 5 -13.20 7.65 22.77
N ASN A 6 -13.29 6.45 23.36
CA ASN A 6 -12.21 5.46 23.32
C ASN A 6 -11.92 5.02 21.88
N ALA A 7 -12.94 4.70 21.09
CA ALA A 7 -12.79 4.33 19.68
C ALA A 7 -12.14 5.46 18.86
N LEU A 8 -12.56 6.70 19.07
CA LEU A 8 -11.96 7.87 18.41
C LEU A 8 -10.49 8.08 18.79
N THR A 9 -10.14 7.86 20.07
CA THR A 9 -8.76 7.96 20.55
C THR A 9 -7.88 6.82 20.01
N GLU A 10 -8.43 5.61 19.94
CA GLU A 10 -7.76 4.48 19.31
C GLU A 10 -7.54 4.71 17.81
N PHE A 11 -8.53 5.30 17.14
CA PHE A 11 -8.41 5.70 15.73
C PHE A 11 -7.29 6.73 15.51
N LEU A 12 -7.15 7.72 16.39
CA LEU A 12 -6.02 8.65 16.38
C LEU A 12 -4.69 7.91 16.55
N HIS A 13 -4.58 7.05 17.57
CA HIS A 13 -3.35 6.30 17.84
C HIS A 13 -2.91 5.41 16.67
N LEU A 14 -3.87 4.73 16.02
CA LEU A 14 -3.58 3.93 14.83
C LEU A 14 -3.12 4.81 13.66
N THR A 15 -3.77 5.94 13.45
CA THR A 15 -3.40 6.91 12.41
C THR A 15 -1.99 7.48 12.64
N GLU A 16 -1.63 7.80 13.89
CA GLU A 16 -0.27 8.22 14.27
C GLU A 16 0.77 7.14 14.00
N LYS A 17 0.48 5.89 14.37
CA LYS A 17 1.38 4.75 14.11
C LYS A 17 1.58 4.51 12.63
N ILE A 18 0.51 4.53 11.85
CA ILE A 18 0.58 4.39 10.39
C ILE A 18 1.44 5.51 9.82
N HIS A 19 1.20 6.76 10.22
CA HIS A 19 1.98 7.91 9.76
C HIS A 19 3.46 7.81 10.13
N HIS A 20 3.79 7.37 11.34
CA HIS A 20 5.16 7.16 11.76
C HIS A 20 5.85 6.06 10.92
N GLN A 21 5.18 4.93 10.72
CA GLN A 21 5.73 3.82 9.94
C GLN A 21 5.84 4.17 8.45
N ALA A 22 4.85 4.86 7.87
CA ALA A 22 4.84 5.27 6.47
C ALA A 22 6.00 6.22 6.14
N LYS A 23 6.39 7.09 7.08
CA LYS A 23 7.59 7.95 6.93
C LYS A 23 8.90 7.17 6.82
N ALA A 24 8.94 5.95 7.34
CA ALA A 24 10.12 5.10 7.32
C ALA A 24 10.13 4.14 6.11
N VAL A 25 9.09 4.13 5.27
CA VAL A 25 9.06 3.32 4.06
C VAL A 25 9.87 4.01 2.96
N HIS A 26 10.81 3.26 2.39
CA HIS A 26 11.61 3.71 1.25
C HIS A 26 10.78 3.64 -0.04
N SER A 27 11.04 4.56 -0.98
CA SER A 27 10.34 4.58 -2.27
C SER A 27 10.70 3.40 -3.17
N LYS A 28 11.89 2.81 -3.00
CA LYS A 28 12.31 1.59 -3.70
C LYS A 28 11.88 0.35 -2.94
N MET A 29 11.31 -0.62 -3.63
CA MET A 29 10.82 -1.85 -3.00
C MET A 29 11.95 -2.65 -2.33
N GLU A 30 13.13 -2.70 -2.95
CA GLU A 30 14.30 -3.45 -2.45
C GLU A 30 14.91 -2.90 -1.15
N ASP A 31 14.65 -1.63 -0.84
CA ASP A 31 15.15 -0.96 0.36
C ASP A 31 14.22 -1.17 1.56
N ASN A 32 13.10 -1.88 1.39
CA ASN A 32 12.14 -2.14 2.45
C ASN A 32 12.17 -3.59 2.90
N ASP A 33 12.05 -3.78 4.21
CA ASP A 33 11.76 -5.09 4.79
C ASP A 33 10.28 -5.44 4.60
N ASN A 34 10.00 -6.69 4.23
CA ASN A 34 8.65 -7.23 4.10
C ASN A 34 7.90 -7.13 5.43
N GLU A 35 8.56 -7.42 6.56
CA GLU A 35 7.93 -7.36 7.88
C GLU A 35 7.39 -5.96 8.20
N ARG A 36 8.07 -4.90 7.74
CA ARG A 36 7.62 -3.52 7.91
C ARG A 36 6.37 -3.22 7.09
N LEU A 37 6.34 -3.67 5.83
CA LEU A 37 5.19 -3.45 4.94
C LEU A 37 3.96 -4.19 5.47
N GLU A 38 4.14 -5.43 5.93
CA GLU A 38 3.08 -6.22 6.57
C GLU A 38 2.58 -5.59 7.87
N ALA A 39 3.49 -5.03 8.70
CA ALA A 39 3.11 -4.33 9.91
C ALA A 39 2.23 -3.09 9.62
N ILE A 40 2.56 -2.32 8.57
CA ILE A 40 1.74 -1.18 8.13
C ILE A 40 0.36 -1.65 7.66
N GLN A 41 0.31 -2.73 6.87
CA GLN A 41 -0.95 -3.31 6.43
C GLN A 41 -1.83 -3.73 7.62
N SER A 42 -1.26 -4.43 8.61
CA SER A 42 -1.98 -4.82 9.82
C SER A 42 -2.53 -3.63 10.61
N LEU A 43 -1.82 -2.48 10.62
CA LEU A 43 -2.33 -1.25 11.23
C LEU A 43 -3.51 -0.68 10.45
N PHE A 44 -3.49 -0.72 9.12
CA PHE A 44 -4.64 -0.31 8.30
C PHE A 44 -5.85 -1.21 8.53
N ASP A 45 -5.66 -2.52 8.63
CA ASP A 45 -6.75 -3.47 8.89
C ASP A 45 -7.41 -3.20 10.24
N LYS A 46 -6.61 -2.94 11.29
CA LYS A 46 -7.11 -2.53 12.62
C LYS A 46 -7.85 -1.20 12.55
N ARG A 47 -7.29 -0.23 11.82
CA ARG A 47 -7.92 1.09 11.65
C ARG A 47 -9.28 0.96 10.96
N GLN A 48 -9.41 0.06 9.99
CA GLN A 48 -10.68 -0.24 9.32
C GLN A 48 -11.72 -0.82 10.29
N GLN A 49 -11.35 -1.75 11.17
CA GLN A 49 -12.24 -2.29 12.19
C GLN A 49 -12.79 -1.20 13.13
N ILE A 50 -11.95 -0.24 13.51
CA ILE A 50 -12.36 0.89 14.34
C ILE A 50 -13.31 1.83 13.58
N ILE A 51 -13.10 2.06 12.28
CA ILE A 51 -14.04 2.84 11.46
C ILE A 51 -15.42 2.18 11.46
N GLU A 52 -15.48 0.88 11.21
CA GLU A 52 -16.73 0.11 11.20
C GLU A 52 -17.44 0.17 12.56
N GLN A 53 -16.69 0.08 13.65
CA GLN A 53 -17.24 0.29 14.99
C GLN A 53 -17.79 1.72 15.15
N MET A 54 -17.06 2.73 14.70
CA MET A 54 -17.47 4.14 14.82
C MET A 54 -18.70 4.47 13.97
N GLU A 55 -18.87 3.86 12.81
CA GLU A 55 -20.08 4.02 11.98
C GLU A 55 -21.36 3.64 12.75
N SER A 56 -21.28 2.61 13.60
CA SER A 56 -22.43 2.22 14.45
C SER A 56 -22.82 3.32 15.45
N PHE A 57 -21.86 4.09 15.97
CA PHE A 57 -22.15 5.20 16.89
C PHE A 57 -22.77 6.38 16.15
N LEU A 58 -22.34 6.66 14.91
CA LEU A 58 -22.86 7.76 14.10
C LEU A 58 -24.35 7.62 13.77
N GLN A 59 -24.87 6.40 13.76
CA GLN A 59 -26.28 6.11 13.46
C GLN A 59 -27.22 6.28 14.67
N GLN A 60 -26.69 6.56 15.86
CA GLN A 60 -27.51 6.71 17.07
C GLN A 60 -28.24 8.05 17.10
N ALA A 61 -29.53 8.05 17.47
CA ALA A 61 -30.40 9.23 17.41
C ALA A 61 -29.93 10.44 18.24
N ASN A 62 -29.12 10.21 19.28
CA ASN A 62 -28.56 11.25 20.15
C ASN A 62 -27.05 11.45 19.92
N PHE A 63 -26.56 11.14 18.73
CA PHE A 63 -25.15 11.27 18.41
C PHE A 63 -24.70 12.75 18.45
N GLY A 64 -23.58 12.99 19.13
CA GLY A 64 -22.92 14.29 19.15
C GLY A 64 -21.47 14.18 19.58
N TRP A 65 -20.60 14.95 18.91
CA TRP A 65 -19.20 15.12 19.32
C TRP A 65 -19.10 16.09 20.49
N THR A 66 -18.44 15.67 21.56
CA THR A 66 -18.11 16.53 22.69
C THR A 66 -16.97 17.49 22.32
N GLY A 67 -16.68 18.47 23.17
CA GLY A 67 -15.52 19.35 22.96
C GLY A 67 -14.19 18.59 22.91
N GLU A 68 -14.03 17.58 23.77
CA GLU A 68 -12.84 16.71 23.80
C GLU A 68 -12.72 15.89 22.52
N ASP A 69 -13.82 15.31 22.04
CA ASP A 69 -13.83 14.56 20.77
C ASP A 69 -13.40 15.45 19.60
N ARG A 70 -13.84 16.72 19.58
CA ARG A 70 -13.46 17.65 18.52
C ARG A 70 -11.96 17.93 18.50
N LEU A 71 -11.30 17.99 19.66
CA LEU A 71 -9.84 18.14 19.71
C LEU A 71 -9.12 16.94 19.08
N VAL A 72 -9.58 15.73 19.38
CA VAL A 72 -9.05 14.50 18.77
C VAL A 72 -9.30 14.47 17.26
N ILE A 73 -10.48 14.91 16.81
CA ILE A 73 -10.82 15.01 15.38
C ILE A 73 -9.92 16.01 14.65
N GLU A 74 -9.59 17.15 15.25
CA GLU A 74 -8.67 18.11 14.61
C GLU A 74 -7.26 17.53 14.48
N GLN A 75 -6.75 16.84 15.50
CA GLN A 75 -5.46 16.13 15.42
C GLN A 75 -5.46 15.06 14.32
N LEU A 76 -6.54 14.28 14.24
CA LEU A 76 -6.74 13.30 13.16
C LEU A 76 -6.65 13.95 11.78
N LYS A 77 -7.36 15.06 11.56
CA LYS A 77 -7.34 15.77 10.27
C LYS A 77 -5.94 16.22 9.88
N GLU A 78 -5.18 16.78 10.83
CA GLU A 78 -3.81 17.24 10.57
C GLU A 78 -2.90 16.08 10.13
N ILE A 79 -2.99 14.94 10.83
CA ILE A 79 -2.17 13.77 10.49
C ILE A 79 -2.60 13.19 9.14
N GLU A 80 -3.89 13.04 8.87
CA GLU A 80 -4.41 12.52 7.60
C GLU A 80 -3.97 13.37 6.40
N GLN A 81 -3.99 14.70 6.53
CA GLN A 81 -3.49 15.61 5.50
C GLN A 81 -2.02 15.37 5.16
N SER A 82 -1.20 14.99 6.15
CA SER A 82 0.21 14.66 5.95
C SER A 82 0.44 13.21 5.49
N LEU A 83 -0.43 12.27 5.88
CA LEU A 83 -0.33 10.86 5.53
C LEU A 83 -0.72 10.60 4.07
N GLN A 84 -1.78 11.26 3.58
CA GLN A 84 -2.29 11.08 2.22
C GLN A 84 -1.21 11.25 1.12
N PRO A 85 -0.40 12.33 1.10
CA PRO A 85 0.65 12.47 0.09
C PRO A 85 1.74 11.41 0.23
N LEU A 86 2.10 10.98 1.45
CA LEU A 86 3.09 9.91 1.66
C LEU A 86 2.62 8.60 1.02
N MET A 87 1.39 8.17 1.32
CA MET A 87 0.82 6.94 0.77
C MET A 87 0.68 7.00 -0.75
N ASN A 88 0.24 8.15 -1.29
CA ASN A 88 0.12 8.34 -2.73
C ASN A 88 1.48 8.24 -3.44
N ASN A 89 2.54 8.78 -2.86
CA ASN A 89 3.88 8.74 -3.42
C ASN A 89 4.47 7.32 -3.38
N LEU A 90 4.26 6.59 -2.27
CA LEU A 90 4.65 5.19 -2.14
C LEU A 90 3.95 4.32 -3.19
N HIS A 91 2.62 4.45 -3.30
CA HIS A 91 1.84 3.72 -4.30
C HIS A 91 2.33 3.97 -5.72
N LYS A 92 2.56 5.23 -6.12
CA LYS A 92 3.10 5.57 -7.44
C LYS A 92 4.48 4.96 -7.68
N SER A 93 5.36 5.02 -6.68
CA SER A 93 6.73 4.50 -6.79
C SER A 93 6.74 2.98 -6.96
N PHE A 94 5.91 2.28 -6.20
CA PHE A 94 5.78 0.82 -6.24
C PHE A 94 5.13 0.36 -7.55
N LEU A 95 4.07 1.03 -8.00
CA LEU A 95 3.43 0.73 -9.28
C LEU A 95 4.39 0.91 -10.46
N SER A 96 5.20 1.97 -10.47
CA SER A 96 6.22 2.20 -11.49
C SER A 96 7.26 1.07 -11.56
N GLN A 97 7.73 0.61 -10.40
CA GLN A 97 8.67 -0.52 -10.31
C GLN A 97 8.05 -1.82 -10.82
N MET A 98 6.80 -2.13 -10.43
CA MET A 98 6.08 -3.31 -10.91
C MET A 98 5.84 -3.28 -12.43
N ASN A 99 5.53 -2.11 -12.98
CA ASN A 99 5.40 -1.92 -14.43
C ASN A 99 6.73 -2.21 -15.15
N ARG A 100 7.86 -1.72 -14.59
CA ARG A 100 9.19 -2.00 -15.15
C ARG A 100 9.52 -3.50 -15.11
N ILE A 101 9.25 -4.18 -14.00
CA ILE A 101 9.43 -5.64 -13.87
C ILE A 101 8.61 -6.38 -14.93
N THR A 102 7.36 -5.98 -15.11
CA THR A 102 6.45 -6.59 -16.10
C THR A 102 6.96 -6.39 -17.53
N GLN A 103 7.40 -5.18 -17.87
CA GLN A 103 7.98 -4.87 -19.17
C GLN A 103 9.27 -5.68 -19.43
N THR A 104 10.17 -5.75 -18.46
CA THR A 104 11.39 -6.56 -18.57
C THR A 104 11.07 -8.04 -18.79
N LYS A 105 10.09 -8.58 -18.06
CA LYS A 105 9.62 -9.95 -18.26
C LYS A 105 9.08 -10.19 -19.67
N GLN A 106 8.23 -9.30 -20.18
CA GLN A 106 7.68 -9.40 -21.54
C GLN A 106 8.78 -9.39 -22.60
N VAL A 107 9.76 -8.49 -22.47
CA VAL A 107 10.91 -8.41 -23.38
C VAL A 107 11.74 -9.70 -23.30
N SER A 108 12.03 -10.19 -22.09
CA SER A 108 12.76 -11.44 -21.89
C SER A 108 12.07 -12.63 -22.56
N THR A 109 10.74 -12.75 -22.43
CA THR A 109 9.97 -13.80 -23.12
C THR A 109 10.05 -13.70 -24.64
N LYS A 110 10.04 -12.49 -25.22
CA LYS A 110 10.24 -12.30 -26.67
C LYS A 110 11.61 -12.81 -27.13
N TYR A 111 12.67 -12.51 -26.38
CA TYR A 111 14.02 -12.98 -26.70
C TYR A 111 14.19 -14.49 -26.47
N MET A 112 13.61 -15.05 -25.41
CA MET A 112 13.58 -16.50 -25.20
C MET A 112 12.94 -17.23 -26.38
N GLY A 113 11.83 -16.72 -26.92
CA GLY A 113 11.22 -17.27 -28.14
C GLY A 113 12.12 -17.15 -29.38
N ALA A 114 12.93 -16.10 -29.48
CA ALA A 114 13.91 -15.94 -30.55
C ALA A 114 15.04 -16.98 -30.49
N TYR A 115 15.49 -17.37 -29.29
CA TYR A 115 16.51 -18.41 -29.12
C TYR A 115 15.93 -19.84 -29.14
N GLN A 116 14.66 -20.04 -28.74
CA GLN A 116 13.99 -21.34 -28.82
C GLN A 116 13.61 -21.74 -30.26
N ASN A 117 13.34 -20.76 -31.13
CA ASN A 117 13.07 -21.00 -32.56
C ASN A 117 14.35 -21.07 -33.42
N MET A 118 15.54 -20.94 -32.81
CA MET A 118 16.80 -21.31 -33.47
C MET A 118 16.98 -22.83 -33.37
N ALA A 119 16.05 -23.59 -33.98
CA ALA A 119 16.32 -24.96 -34.32
C ALA A 119 17.45 -24.96 -35.35
N THR A 120 18.58 -25.52 -34.95
CA THR A 120 19.60 -26.19 -35.77
C THR A 120 19.19 -26.47 -37.22
N GLU A 121 19.33 -25.51 -38.13
CA GLU A 121 19.46 -25.75 -39.58
C GLU A 121 20.93 -25.73 -39.99
N GLY A 122 21.74 -26.53 -39.29
CA GLY A 122 22.98 -27.03 -39.83
C GLY A 122 22.68 -28.19 -40.78
N SER A 123 22.23 -27.89 -42.00
CA SER A 123 22.18 -28.87 -43.09
C SER A 123 22.63 -28.19 -44.38
N PHE A 124 23.93 -28.30 -44.67
CA PHE A 124 24.45 -28.07 -46.02
C PHE A 124 23.94 -29.19 -46.92
N ILE A 125 22.88 -28.92 -47.69
CA ILE A 125 22.53 -29.76 -48.82
C ILE A 125 23.50 -29.42 -49.96
N ASP A 126 24.55 -30.23 -50.11
CA ASP A 126 25.36 -30.27 -51.33
C ASP A 126 24.50 -30.86 -52.47
N LYS A 127 24.04 -30.01 -53.38
CA LYS A 127 23.39 -30.44 -54.62
C LYS A 127 24.45 -30.73 -55.68
N ARG A 128 24.98 -31.96 -55.68
CA ARG A 128 25.60 -32.58 -56.86
C ARG A 128 25.20 -34.04 -57.00
N LYS A 129 24.12 -34.30 -57.75
CA LYS A 129 24.07 -35.17 -58.94
C LYS A 129 22.65 -35.23 -59.49
#